data_AF-A0A2I0X2P2-F1
#
_entry.id   AF-A0A2I0X2P2-F1
#
_cell.length_a   1.000
_cell.length_b   1.000
_cell.length_c   1.000
_cell.angle_alpha   90.00
_cell.angle_beta   90.00
_cell.angle_gamma   90.00
#
_symmetry.space_group_name_H-M   'P 1'
#
loop_
_entity.id
_entity.type
_entity.pdbx_description
1 polymer ?
#
loop_
_entity_poly.entity_id
_entity_poly.type
_entity_poly.pdbx_seq_one_letter_code
_entity_poly.pdbx_strand_id
1 'polypeptide(L)' 'MSAIAQAHNPVFHARTKHIEIDHWFIRDHIHNQVIRLLPISTTYQLADILTKPLSTSRFKELRTKLNIQEESSV' A
#
# COMPACT_ATOMS: atom_id res chain seq x y z
N MET A 1 8.33 -5.53 0.21
CA MET A 1 7.32 -5.56 1.28
C MET A 1 5.96 -5.11 0.73
N SER A 2 4.85 -5.68 1.21
CA SER A 2 3.47 -5.22 0.92
C SER A 2 2.92 -4.44 2.12
N ALA A 3 1.94 -3.55 1.90
CA ALA A 3 1.31 -2.74 2.95
C ALA A 3 0.67 -3.60 4.06
N ILE A 4 0.15 -4.78 3.71
CA ILE A 4 -0.41 -5.75 4.67
C ILE A 4 0.68 -6.27 5.61
N ALA A 5 1.87 -6.56 5.08
CA ALA A 5 3.00 -7.03 5.89
C ALA A 5 3.52 -5.96 6.85
N GLN A 6 3.39 -4.68 6.51
CA GLN A 6 3.71 -3.57 7.42
C GLN A 6 2.67 -3.44 8.54
N ALA A 7 1.37 -3.61 8.25
CA ALA A 7 0.32 -3.60 9.27
C ALA A 7 0.50 -4.71 10.33
N HIS A 8 1.15 -5.82 9.97
CA HIS A 8 1.38 -6.95 10.87
C HIS A 8 2.72 -6.92 11.62
N ASN A 9 3.63 -5.96 11.38
CA ASN A 9 4.94 -5.92 12.05
C ASN A 9 4.85 -5.23 13.44
N PRO A 10 5.16 -5.90 14.56
CA PRO A 10 4.98 -5.37 15.91
C PRO A 10 6.19 -4.62 16.51
N VAL A 11 7.26 -4.38 15.76
CA VAL A 11 8.53 -3.84 16.33
C VAL A 11 8.42 -2.36 16.72
N PHE A 12 8.81 -2.05 17.97
CA PHE A 12 8.54 -0.81 18.71
C PHE A 12 9.77 0.10 18.86
N HIS A 13 9.65 1.41 18.59
CA HIS A 13 10.72 2.40 18.86
C HIS A 13 10.18 3.84 19.06
N ALA A 14 9.73 4.23 20.26
CA ALA A 14 9.56 5.59 20.87
C ALA A 14 9.42 6.90 20.02
N ARG A 15 10.06 7.09 18.85
CA ARG A 15 9.75 8.11 17.82
C ARG A 15 8.42 7.84 17.08
N THR A 16 7.75 6.75 17.42
CA THR A 16 6.68 6.11 16.66
C THR A 16 5.29 6.37 17.26
N LYS A 17 5.11 7.29 18.22
CA LYS A 17 3.82 7.43 18.94
C LYS A 17 2.60 7.69 18.03
N HIS A 18 2.73 8.51 16.98
CA HIS A 18 1.63 8.71 16.00
C HIS A 18 1.36 7.44 15.18
N ILE A 19 2.43 6.79 14.72
CA ILE A 19 2.36 5.52 13.99
C ILE A 19 1.77 4.41 14.89
N GLU A 20 2.05 4.43 16.19
CA GLU A 20 1.53 3.49 17.20
C GLU A 20 0.03 3.68 17.42
N ILE A 21 -0.44 4.93 17.53
CA ILE A 21 -1.87 5.22 17.67
C ILE A 21 -2.62 4.76 16.41
N ASP A 22 -2.11 5.12 15.23
CA ASP A 22 -2.73 4.73 13.95
C ASP A 22 -2.71 3.21 13.76
N HIS A 23 -1.61 2.56 14.12
CA HIS A 23 -1.47 1.11 14.04
C HIS A 23 -2.42 0.37 14.99
N TRP A 24 -2.49 0.82 16.25
CA TRP A 24 -3.40 0.24 17.23
C TRP A 24 -4.86 0.43 16.80
N PHE A 25 -5.22 1.62 16.33
CA PHE A 25 -6.56 1.93 15.82
C PHE A 25 -6.95 1.02 14.66
N ILE A 26 -6.09 0.91 13.63
CA ILE A 26 -6.34 0.06 12.46
C ILE A 26 -6.43 -1.41 12.88
N ARG A 27 -5.54 -1.88 13.75
CA ARG A 27 -5.52 -3.27 14.24
C ARG A 27 -6.80 -3.62 14.99
N ASP A 28 -7.27 -2.74 15.88
CA ASP A 28 -8.51 -2.94 16.63
C ASP A 28 -9.71 -3.04 15.68
N HIS A 29 -9.79 -2.17 14.66
CA HIS A 29 -10.86 -2.21 13.66
C HIS A 29 -10.83 -3.47 12.78
N ILE A 30 -9.65 -4.02 12.50
CA ILE A 30 -9.50 -5.31 11.82
C ILE A 30 -9.98 -6.45 12.73
N HIS A 31 -9.58 -6.44 14.01
CA HIS A 31 -9.97 -7.48 14.97
C HIS A 31 -11.49 -7.51 15.20
N ASN A 32 -12.08 -6.31 15.33
CA ASN A 32 -13.52 -6.12 15.49
C ASN A 32 -14.30 -6.33 14.18
N GLN A 33 -13.65 -6.77 13.10
CA GLN A 33 -14.22 -7.03 11.78
C GLN A 33 -14.89 -5.81 11.12
N VAL A 34 -14.65 -4.60 11.63
CA VAL A 34 -15.10 -3.34 11.04
C VAL A 34 -14.36 -3.11 9.71
N ILE A 35 -13.11 -3.53 9.61
CA ILE A 35 -12.29 -3.48 8.39
C ILE A 35 -11.89 -4.90 8.01
N ARG A 36 -12.16 -5.29 6.75
CA ARG A 36 -11.69 -6.57 6.19
C ARG A 36 -10.53 -6.34 5.24
N LEU A 37 -9.36 -6.86 5.59
CA LEU A 37 -8.20 -6.89 4.70
C LEU A 37 -8.32 -8.04 3.71
N LEU A 38 -8.31 -7.73 2.42
CA LEU A 38 -8.29 -8.73 1.36
C LEU A 38 -6.90 -8.76 0.72
N PRO A 39 -6.21 -9.92 0.67
CA PRO A 39 -4.92 -10.02 0.03
C PRO A 39 -5.07 -9.82 -1.48
N ILE A 40 -4.24 -8.94 -2.02
CA ILE A 40 -4.12 -8.72 -3.47
C ILE A 40 -2.70 -9.14 -3.86
N SER A 41 -2.57 -9.87 -4.98
CA SER A 41 -1.25 -10.21 -5.50
C SER A 41 -0.47 -8.94 -5.86
N THR A 42 0.83 -8.92 -5.59
CA THR A 42 1.72 -7.79 -5.83
C THR A 42 1.65 -7.27 -7.28
N THR A 43 1.32 -8.14 -8.23
CA THR A 43 1.13 -7.79 -9.65
C THR A 43 -0.12 -6.92 -9.91
N TYR A 44 -1.08 -6.91 -8.99
CA TYR A 44 -2.31 -6.13 -9.05
C TYR A 44 -2.38 -5.01 -8.00
N GLN A 45 -1.39 -4.90 -7.11
CA GLN A 45 -1.36 -3.86 -6.09
C GLN A 45 -0.99 -2.49 -6.70
N LEU A 46 -1.98 -1.72 -7.13
CA LEU A 46 -1.79 -0.42 -7.80
C LEU A 46 -1.03 0.61 -6.96
N ALA A 47 -1.24 0.60 -5.64
CA ALA A 47 -0.57 1.51 -4.71
C ALA A 47 0.97 1.41 -4.74
N ASP A 48 1.52 0.32 -5.28
CA ASP A 48 2.96 0.16 -5.43
C ASP A 48 3.59 1.24 -6.31
N ILE A 49 2.83 1.83 -7.24
CA ILE A 49 3.32 2.91 -8.10
C ILE A 49 3.69 4.18 -7.32
N LEU A 50 3.03 4.41 -6.17
CA LEU A 50 3.23 5.61 -5.34
C LEU A 50 4.17 5.37 -4.15
N THR A 51 4.40 4.10 -3.80
CA THR A 51 5.05 3.73 -2.52
C THR A 51 6.39 3.02 -2.71
N LYS A 52 6.73 2.60 -3.92
CA LYS A 52 7.93 1.80 -4.20
C LYS A 52 8.73 2.35 -5.39
N PRO A 53 10.06 2.27 -5.36
CA PRO A 53 10.86 2.39 -6.56
C PRO A 53 10.68 1.13 -7.42
N LEU A 54 9.95 1.27 -8.52
CA LEU A 54 9.65 0.17 -9.45
C LEU A 54 10.53 0.25 -10.70
N SER A 55 10.75 -0.90 -11.36
CA SER A 55 11.37 -0.91 -12.69
C SER A 55 10.48 -0.18 -13.71
N THR A 56 11.08 0.40 -14.75
CA THR A 56 10.34 1.15 -15.78
C THR A 56 9.22 0.31 -16.42
N SER A 57 9.48 -0.96 -16.69
CA SER A 57 8.46 -1.88 -17.24
C SER A 57 7.25 -1.98 -16.29
N ARG A 58 7.52 -2.24 -15.00
CA ARG A 58 6.49 -2.40 -13.98
C ARG A 58 5.72 -1.11 -13.73
N PHE A 59 6.39 0.04 -13.75
CA PHE A 59 5.77 1.35 -13.63
C PHE A 59 4.81 1.63 -14.81
N LYS A 60 5.23 1.33 -16.04
CA LYS A 60 4.38 1.50 -17.24
C LYS A 60 3.13 0.63 -17.16
N GLU A 61 3.25 -0.63 -16.78
CA GLU A 61 2.08 -1.52 -16.58
C GLU A 61 1.08 -0.95 -15.56
N LEU A 62 1.57 -0.48 -14.41
CA LEU A 62 0.70 0.09 -13.38
C LEU A 62 0.09 1.43 -13.81
N ARG A 63 0.84 2.25 -14.57
CA ARG A 63 0.36 3.53 -15.13
C ARG A 63 -0.81 3.30 -16.10
N THR A 64 -0.73 2.30 -16.97
CA THR A 64 -1.84 1.94 -17.87
C THR A 64 -3.10 1.55 -17.09
N LYS A 65 -2.95 0.83 -15.98
CA LYS A 65 -4.09 0.48 -15.10
C LYS A 65 -4.72 1.69 -14.39
N LEU A 66 -4.01 2.80 -14.27
CA LEU A 66 -4.53 4.08 -13.76
C LEU A 66 -5.18 4.95 -14.86
N ASN A 67 -5.30 4.41 -16.09
CA ASN A 67 -5.85 5.11 -17.25
C ASN A 67 -5.09 6.39 -17.62
N ILE A 68 -3.82 6.50 -17.21
CA ILE A 68 -2.95 7.63 -17.56
C ILE A 68 -2.35 7.34 -18.93
N GLN A 69 -2.90 7.99 -19.96
CA GLN A 69 -2.39 7.93 -21.32
C GLN A 69 -1.13 8.81 -21.47
N GLU A 70 -0.31 8.51 -22.48
CA GLU A 70 0.67 9.49 -22.94
C GLU A 70 -0.07 10.58 -23.69
N GLU A 71 0.32 11.83 -23.46
CA GLU A 71 -0.24 12.97 -24.17
C GLU A 71 0.04 12.76 -25.66
N SER A 72 -1.03 12.55 -26.44
CA SER A 72 -0.93 12.60 -27.89
C SER A 72 -0.62 14.04 -28.25
N SER A 73 0.65 14.35 -28.50
CA SER A 73 1.03 15.59 -29.15
C SER A 73 0.28 15.67 -30.48
N VAL A 74 -0.80 16.46 -30.50
CA VAL A 74 -1.44 16.96 -31.72
C VAL A 74 -0.68 18.21 -32.14
#